data_AF-A0A8C5T7R0-F1
#
_entry.id   AF-A0A8C5T7R0-F1
#
_cell.length_a   1.000
_cell.length_b   1.000
_cell.length_c   1.000
_cell.angle_alpha   90.00
_cell.angle_beta   90.00
_cell.angle_gamma   90.00
#
_symmetry.space_group_name_H-M   'P 1'
#
loop_
_entity.id
_entity.type
_entity.pdbx_description
1 polymer ?
#
loop_
_entity_poly.entity_id
_entity_poly.type
_entity_poly.pdbx_seq_one_letter_code
_entity_poly.pdbx_strand_id
1 'polypeptide(L)'
;MTFTKTSQKFGQWADSRANTVYGLGFASEQHLSQFAEKFQEVKEAARLAREKSQDKTELTNPALSITSHQVLLERAKWGTGDPLWLSSPSPGWTGLVVAPVTLSSVSEVQWEAEFFSLQDNNTKLVAALHEANANVDQWKKQLTVYQEETETLRQRVRPVSPIWSCLQQDQGSEPPSRQDGHCVGLTGRMRLR
;
A
#
# COMPACT_ATOMS: atom_id res chain seq x y z
N MET A 1 -20.01 -11.33 -6.22
CA MET A 1 -19.53 -10.15 -7.00
C MET A 1 -19.45 -10.56 -8.45
N THR A 2 -19.72 -9.64 -9.39
CA THR A 2 -19.78 -9.92 -10.83
C THR A 2 -19.00 -8.85 -11.59
N PHE A 3 -18.08 -9.28 -12.46
CA PHE A 3 -17.34 -8.41 -13.36
C PHE A 3 -18.07 -8.27 -14.70
N THR A 4 -18.29 -7.05 -15.14
CA THR A 4 -19.01 -6.72 -16.39
C THR A 4 -18.11 -5.88 -17.28
N LYS A 5 -17.88 -6.35 -18.52
CA LYS A 5 -17.19 -5.56 -19.55
C LYS A 5 -18.15 -4.50 -20.08
N THR A 6 -17.78 -3.22 -19.98
CA THR A 6 -18.62 -2.09 -20.43
C THR A 6 -18.01 -1.34 -21.62
N SER A 7 -16.75 -1.61 -21.98
CA SER A 7 -16.17 -1.20 -23.25
C SER A 7 -15.06 -2.15 -23.72
N GLN A 8 -14.43 -1.86 -24.86
CA GLN A 8 -13.36 -2.68 -25.44
C GLN A 8 -12.17 -2.89 -24.51
N LYS A 9 -11.90 -1.94 -23.62
CA LYS A 9 -10.75 -2.00 -22.70
C LYS A 9 -11.13 -1.66 -21.27
N PHE A 10 -12.41 -1.66 -20.95
CA PHE A 10 -12.89 -1.27 -19.63
C PHE A 10 -13.90 -2.28 -19.09
N GLY A 11 -13.75 -2.62 -17.82
CA GLY A 11 -14.72 -3.43 -17.10
C GLY A 11 -14.87 -2.97 -15.66
N GLN A 12 -15.99 -3.34 -15.06
CA GLN A 12 -16.40 -2.86 -13.76
C GLN A 12 -17.08 -3.95 -12.93
N TRP A 13 -17.03 -3.81 -11.61
CA TRP A 13 -17.79 -4.65 -10.70
C TRP A 13 -18.27 -3.83 -9.51
N ALA A 14 -19.41 -4.24 -8.96
CA ALA A 14 -19.92 -3.68 -7.72
C ALA A 14 -19.45 -4.51 -6.52
N ASP A 15 -18.93 -3.83 -5.50
CA ASP A 15 -18.66 -4.40 -4.19
C ASP A 15 -19.68 -3.83 -3.19
N SER A 16 -20.67 -4.66 -2.80
CA SER A 16 -21.69 -4.28 -1.82
C SER A 16 -21.13 -4.10 -0.41
N ARG A 17 -20.01 -4.76 -0.08
CA ARG A 17 -19.36 -4.64 1.24
C ARG A 17 -18.69 -3.29 1.38
N ALA A 18 -18.04 -2.82 0.31
CA ALA A 18 -17.42 -1.50 0.26
C ALA A 18 -18.41 -0.40 -0.18
N ASN A 19 -19.66 -0.75 -0.51
CA ASN A 19 -20.66 0.13 -1.11
C ASN A 19 -20.08 0.99 -2.25
N THR A 20 -19.23 0.38 -3.08
CA THR A 20 -18.44 1.08 -4.10
C THR A 20 -18.43 0.27 -5.39
N VAL A 21 -18.46 0.96 -6.53
CA VAL A 21 -18.28 0.37 -7.86
C VAL A 21 -16.85 0.63 -8.31
N TYR A 22 -16.11 -0.44 -8.58
CA TYR A 22 -14.75 -0.36 -9.10
C TYR A 22 -14.75 -0.53 -10.61
N GLY A 23 -13.91 0.24 -11.30
CA GLY A 23 -13.70 0.16 -12.74
C GLY A 23 -12.21 0.06 -13.06
N LEU A 24 -11.86 -0.82 -14.00
CA LEU A 24 -10.49 -1.04 -14.46
C LEU A 24 -10.41 -0.81 -15.97
N GLY A 25 -9.46 0.04 -16.37
CA GLY A 25 -9.08 0.26 -17.76
C GLY A 25 -7.78 -0.46 -18.09
N PHE A 26 -7.74 -1.14 -19.23
CA PHE A 26 -6.60 -1.93 -19.70
C PHE A 26 -5.95 -1.30 -20.93
N ALA A 27 -4.66 -1.58 -21.13
CA ALA A 27 -3.94 -1.13 -22.32
C ALA A 27 -4.46 -1.81 -23.61
N SER A 28 -4.86 -3.08 -23.50
CA SER A 28 -5.39 -3.91 -24.60
C SER A 28 -6.65 -4.69 -24.18
N GLU A 29 -7.47 -5.06 -25.16
CA GLU A 29 -8.67 -5.88 -24.97
C GLU A 29 -8.34 -7.29 -24.47
N GLN A 30 -7.18 -7.83 -24.87
CA GLN A 30 -6.71 -9.13 -24.43
C GLN A 30 -6.50 -9.15 -22.90
N HIS A 31 -5.92 -8.09 -22.33
CA HIS A 31 -5.71 -8.01 -20.88
C HIS A 31 -7.04 -7.91 -20.11
N LEU A 32 -8.02 -7.18 -20.65
CA LEU A 32 -9.37 -7.13 -20.09
C LEU A 32 -10.01 -8.52 -20.06
N SER A 33 -9.84 -9.29 -21.14
CA SER A 33 -10.43 -10.63 -21.27
C SER A 33 -9.76 -11.64 -20.33
N GLN A 34 -8.43 -11.64 -20.25
CA GLN A 34 -7.69 -12.45 -19.28
C GLN A 34 -8.09 -12.12 -17.83
N PHE A 35 -8.26 -10.82 -17.51
CA PHE A 35 -8.69 -10.42 -16.19
C PHE A 35 -10.10 -10.92 -15.86
N ALA A 36 -11.04 -10.86 -16.82
CA ALA A 36 -12.40 -11.37 -16.63
C ALA A 36 -12.42 -12.88 -16.32
N GLU A 37 -11.57 -13.66 -16.99
CA GLU A 37 -11.40 -15.10 -16.73
C GLU A 37 -10.84 -15.35 -15.33
N LYS A 38 -9.76 -14.65 -14.96
CA LYS A 38 -9.17 -14.75 -13.62
C LYS A 38 -10.12 -14.33 -12.51
N PHE A 39 -10.92 -13.30 -12.74
CA PHE A 39 -11.93 -12.85 -11.79
C PHE A 39 -12.97 -13.96 -11.51
N GLN A 40 -13.38 -14.68 -12.56
CA GLN A 40 -14.29 -15.81 -12.41
C GLN A 40 -13.63 -16.98 -11.69
N GLU A 41 -12.37 -17.29 -11.99
CA GLU A 41 -11.58 -18.32 -11.31
C GLU A 41 -11.50 -18.06 -9.80
N VAL A 42 -11.19 -16.82 -9.40
CA VAL A 42 -11.15 -16.42 -7.98
C VAL A 42 -12.53 -16.49 -7.34
N LYS A 43 -13.60 -16.13 -8.06
CA LYS A 43 -14.98 -16.23 -7.58
C LYS A 43 -15.36 -17.69 -7.30
N GLU A 44 -15.00 -18.61 -8.19
CA GLU A 44 -15.24 -20.04 -8.01
C GLU A 44 -14.36 -20.65 -6.92
N ALA A 45 -13.08 -20.26 -6.82
CA ALA A 45 -12.20 -20.70 -5.75
C ALA A 45 -12.70 -20.23 -4.37
N ALA A 46 -13.21 -19.00 -4.26
CA ALA A 46 -13.84 -18.49 -3.04
C ALA A 46 -15.14 -19.24 -2.69
N ARG A 47 -15.92 -19.64 -3.70
CA ARG A 47 -17.11 -20.50 -3.53
C ARG A 47 -16.70 -21.88 -3.01
N LEU A 48 -15.73 -22.53 -3.67
CA LEU A 48 -15.18 -23.82 -3.27
C LEU A 48 -14.56 -23.77 -1.87
N ALA A 49 -13.87 -22.71 -1.47
CA ALA A 49 -13.32 -22.58 -0.12
C ALA A 49 -14.42 -22.49 0.96
N ARG A 50 -15.51 -21.78 0.67
CA ARG A 50 -16.70 -21.74 1.55
C ARG A 50 -17.41 -23.09 1.61
N GLU A 51 -17.57 -23.75 0.47
CA GLU A 51 -18.22 -25.06 0.39
C GLU A 51 -17.37 -26.14 1.07
N LYS A 52 -16.05 -26.17 0.85
CA LYS A 52 -15.11 -27.12 1.46
C LYS A 52 -14.96 -26.94 2.97
N SER A 53 -15.31 -25.77 3.51
CA SER A 53 -15.40 -25.55 4.97
C SER A 53 -16.81 -25.82 5.53
N GLN A 54 -17.85 -25.81 4.69
CA GLN A 54 -19.23 -26.12 5.07
C GLN A 54 -19.55 -27.62 4.94
N ASP A 55 -18.93 -28.35 4.01
CA ASP A 55 -19.13 -29.81 3.82
C ASP A 55 -18.55 -30.65 4.99
N LYS A 56 -17.79 -30.01 5.89
CA LYS A 56 -17.36 -30.56 7.18
C LYS A 56 -18.32 -30.16 8.31
N THR A 57 -19.62 -29.98 8.06
CA THR A 57 -20.59 -29.68 9.13
C THR A 57 -21.91 -30.47 9.09
N GLU A 58 -22.12 -31.39 8.14
CA GLU A 58 -23.38 -32.17 8.09
C GLU A 58 -23.33 -33.57 8.73
N LEU A 59 -22.31 -33.90 9.53
CA LEU A 59 -22.32 -35.10 10.38
C LEU A 59 -21.71 -34.84 11.76
N THR A 60 -22.39 -34.06 12.62
CA THR A 60 -22.67 -34.39 14.04
C THR A 60 -23.20 -33.19 14.84
N ASN A 61 -24.44 -33.35 15.33
CA ASN A 61 -25.05 -32.91 16.60
C ASN A 61 -24.73 -31.53 17.26
N PRO A 62 -25.75 -30.88 17.87
CA PRO A 62 -25.63 -29.57 18.51
C PRO A 62 -25.13 -29.72 19.95
N ALA A 63 -23.83 -29.80 20.15
CA ALA A 63 -23.21 -29.53 21.45
C ALA A 63 -21.82 -28.96 21.22
N LEU A 64 -21.47 -27.93 22.01
CA LEU A 64 -20.18 -27.23 22.03
C LEU A 64 -20.07 -26.03 21.07
N SER A 65 -20.98 -25.09 21.29
CA SER A 65 -20.76 -23.68 21.02
C SER A 65 -19.88 -23.08 22.13
N ILE A 66 -18.78 -22.44 21.70
CA ILE A 66 -18.08 -21.32 22.35
C ILE A 66 -17.27 -21.65 23.62
N THR A 67 -15.96 -21.36 23.60
CA THR A 67 -15.35 -20.34 24.48
C THR A 67 -13.88 -20.12 24.11
N SER A 68 -13.67 -18.95 23.48
CA SER A 68 -12.65 -17.94 23.79
C SER A 68 -11.17 -18.32 23.89
N HIS A 69 -10.42 -17.73 22.95
CA HIS A 69 -9.13 -17.12 23.19
C HIS A 69 -9.03 -16.49 24.59
N GLN A 70 -8.19 -17.02 25.47
CA GLN A 70 -7.49 -16.24 26.50
C GLN A 70 -6.25 -17.01 26.99
N VAL A 71 -5.09 -16.42 26.73
CA VAL A 71 -3.95 -16.23 27.65
C VAL A 71 -3.57 -17.39 28.57
N LEU A 72 -2.41 -18.01 28.30
CA LEU A 72 -1.37 -18.16 29.32
C LEU A 72 -0.01 -18.46 28.67
N LEU A 73 0.69 -17.40 28.32
CA LEU A 73 2.14 -17.40 28.14
C LEU A 73 2.73 -17.07 29.52
N GLU A 74 2.91 -18.07 30.39
CA GLU A 74 3.78 -17.97 31.58
C GLU A 74 4.08 -19.36 32.16
N ARG A 75 5.31 -19.85 31.97
CA ARG A 75 6.24 -20.23 33.05
C ARG A 75 7.50 -20.85 32.45
N ALA A 76 8.44 -19.98 32.03
CA ALA A 76 9.84 -20.37 32.03
C ALA A 76 10.26 -20.60 33.48
N LYS A 77 10.56 -21.84 33.84
CA LYS A 77 11.34 -22.16 35.04
C LYS A 77 12.65 -22.78 34.57
N TRP A 78 13.67 -21.93 34.52
CA TRP A 78 15.06 -22.35 34.32
C TRP A 78 15.46 -23.32 35.43
N GLY A 79 15.99 -24.47 35.05
CA GLY A 79 16.50 -25.51 35.94
C GLY A 79 17.32 -26.52 35.15
N THR A 80 18.56 -26.13 34.87
CA THR A 80 19.77 -26.97 34.79
C THR A 80 19.70 -28.33 34.08
N GLY A 81 20.39 -28.45 32.93
CA GLY A 81 20.93 -29.73 32.43
C GLY A 81 20.59 -30.06 30.97
N ASP A 82 21.58 -29.86 30.09
CA ASP A 82 21.86 -30.41 28.76
C ASP A 82 20.75 -30.95 27.82
N PRO A 83 20.77 -30.56 26.52
CA PRO A 83 19.98 -31.22 25.48
C PRO A 83 20.71 -32.48 24.98
N LEU A 84 20.33 -33.65 25.50
CA LEU A 84 20.68 -34.93 24.91
C LEU A 84 19.82 -35.19 23.67
N TRP A 85 20.28 -34.65 22.55
CA TRP A 85 19.99 -35.17 21.23
C TRP A 85 20.62 -36.59 21.11
N LEU A 86 19.84 -37.50 20.51
CA LEU A 86 20.15 -38.86 20.04
C LEU A 86 19.98 -40.07 20.96
N SER A 87 19.19 -40.99 20.40
CA SER A 87 19.39 -42.45 20.35
C SER A 87 18.88 -43.31 21.50
N SER A 88 17.80 -44.07 21.23
CA SER A 88 17.93 -45.52 20.96
C SER A 88 16.61 -46.14 20.45
N PRO A 89 16.67 -47.16 19.57
CA PRO A 89 15.50 -47.86 19.04
C PRO A 89 15.07 -49.01 19.97
N SER A 90 13.77 -49.16 20.21
CA SER A 90 13.21 -50.37 20.84
C SER A 90 12.53 -51.25 19.79
N PRO A 91 12.80 -52.58 19.76
CA PRO A 91 12.25 -53.50 18.80
C PRO A 91 10.93 -54.10 19.30
N GLY A 92 9.97 -54.26 18.38
CA GLY A 92 8.90 -55.25 18.53
C GLY A 92 7.49 -54.72 18.44
N TRP A 93 6.97 -54.61 17.20
CA TRP A 93 5.60 -55.00 16.85
C TRP A 93 5.63 -55.53 15.41
N THR A 94 5.63 -56.86 15.26
CA THR A 94 5.39 -57.52 13.98
C THR A 94 3.88 -57.63 13.76
N GLY A 95 3.41 -57.06 12.65
CA GLY A 95 2.14 -57.40 12.03
C GLY A 95 1.20 -56.21 11.81
N LEU A 96 1.32 -55.56 10.65
CA LEU A 96 0.30 -55.55 9.58
C LEU A 96 0.64 -54.40 8.59
N VAL A 97 1.11 -54.78 7.40
CA VAL A 97 1.07 -54.03 6.12
C VAL A 97 1.44 -52.54 6.19
N VAL A 98 2.74 -52.24 6.08
CA VAL A 98 3.18 -50.95 5.52
C VAL A 98 2.98 -51.06 4.00
N ALA A 99 1.84 -50.56 3.52
CA ALA A 99 1.71 -50.19 2.12
C ALA A 99 2.93 -49.34 1.73
N PRO A 100 3.52 -49.51 0.53
CA PRO A 100 4.72 -48.77 0.16
C PRO A 100 4.44 -47.28 0.34
N VAL A 101 5.16 -46.68 1.29
CA VAL A 101 5.14 -45.26 1.59
C VAL A 101 5.88 -44.57 0.45
N THR A 102 5.23 -44.48 -0.71
CA THR A 102 5.76 -43.77 -1.89
C THR A 102 4.98 -42.49 -2.16
N LEU A 103 4.11 -42.07 -1.25
CA LEU A 103 3.42 -40.76 -1.31
C LEU A 103 3.90 -39.76 -0.24
N SER A 104 4.66 -40.19 0.77
CA SER A 104 5.18 -39.30 1.83
C SER A 104 6.37 -38.46 1.38
N SER A 105 7.26 -39.05 0.58
CA SER A 105 8.48 -38.38 0.13
C SER A 105 8.18 -37.20 -0.81
N VAL A 106 7.11 -37.29 -1.60
CA VAL A 106 6.73 -36.21 -2.53
C VAL A 106 6.13 -35.01 -1.77
N SER A 107 5.39 -35.25 -0.68
CA SER A 107 4.84 -34.16 0.15
C SER A 107 5.88 -33.49 1.05
N GLU A 108 6.82 -34.26 1.59
CA GLU A 108 7.87 -33.73 2.49
C GLU A 108 8.85 -32.82 1.74
N VAL A 109 9.33 -33.29 0.57
CA VAL A 109 10.21 -32.49 -0.30
C VAL A 109 9.49 -31.27 -0.87
N GLN A 110 8.18 -31.34 -1.08
CA GLN A 110 7.37 -30.19 -1.51
C GLN A 110 7.29 -29.11 -0.42
N TRP A 111 7.06 -29.48 0.85
CA TRP A 111 7.03 -28.50 1.94
C TRP A 111 8.40 -27.87 2.19
N GLU A 112 9.48 -28.64 2.08
CA GLU A 112 10.85 -28.12 2.17
C GLU A 112 11.14 -27.11 1.05
N ALA A 113 10.79 -27.44 -0.20
CA ALA A 113 10.95 -26.53 -1.33
C ALA A 113 10.13 -25.24 -1.19
N GLU A 114 8.87 -25.35 -0.73
CA GLU A 114 8.02 -24.20 -0.44
C GLU A 114 8.57 -23.36 0.71
N PHE A 115 9.13 -23.98 1.75
CA PHE A 115 9.77 -23.27 2.86
C PHE A 115 10.96 -22.43 2.38
N PHE A 116 11.86 -23.01 1.57
CA PHE A 116 12.99 -22.27 1.00
C PHE A 116 12.53 -21.16 0.04
N SER A 117 11.51 -21.41 -0.78
CA SER A 117 10.91 -20.39 -1.65
C SER A 117 10.33 -19.23 -0.83
N LEU A 118 9.60 -19.53 0.25
CA LEU A 118 9.07 -18.51 1.16
C LEU A 118 10.19 -17.75 1.88
N GLN A 119 11.27 -18.41 2.28
CA GLN A 119 12.42 -17.77 2.90
C GLN A 119 13.16 -16.83 1.94
N ASP A 120 13.34 -17.24 0.69
CA ASP A 120 13.93 -16.40 -0.37
C ASP A 120 13.03 -15.18 -0.66
N ASN A 121 11.72 -15.40 -0.79
CA ASN A 121 10.74 -14.32 -0.95
C ASN A 121 10.74 -13.36 0.24
N ASN A 122 10.83 -13.87 1.47
CA ASN A 122 10.93 -13.04 2.67
C ASN A 122 12.20 -12.17 2.63
N THR A 123 13.34 -12.76 2.24
CA THR A 123 14.61 -12.04 2.10
C THR A 123 14.51 -10.92 1.05
N LYS A 124 13.88 -11.18 -0.10
CA LYS A 124 13.63 -10.19 -1.14
C LYS A 124 12.71 -9.06 -0.67
N LEU A 125 11.65 -9.39 0.06
CA LEU A 125 10.73 -8.40 0.63
C LEU A 125 11.43 -7.51 1.67
N VAL A 126 12.29 -8.08 2.51
CA VAL A 126 13.11 -7.32 3.47
C VAL A 126 14.06 -6.38 2.75
N ALA A 127 14.74 -6.84 1.69
CA ALA A 127 15.61 -6.00 0.88
C ALA A 127 14.85 -4.85 0.20
N ALA A 128 13.70 -5.15 -0.42
CA ALA A 128 12.85 -4.15 -1.06
C ALA A 128 12.29 -3.13 -0.05
N LEU A 129 11.96 -3.57 1.16
CA LEU A 129 11.53 -2.67 2.24
C LEU A 129 12.67 -1.73 2.66
N HIS A 130 13.89 -2.25 2.81
CA HIS A 130 15.05 -1.42 3.10
C HIS A 130 15.33 -0.40 1.99
N GLU A 131 15.22 -0.80 0.73
CA GLU A 131 15.36 0.10 -0.42
C GLU A 131 14.26 1.17 -0.44
N ALA A 132 13.01 0.79 -0.21
CA ALA A 132 11.89 1.74 -0.13
C ALA A 132 12.10 2.76 1.00
N ASN A 133 12.60 2.33 2.16
CA ASN A 133 12.94 3.23 3.26
C ASN A 133 14.06 4.20 2.88
N ALA A 134 15.12 3.72 2.22
CA ALA A 134 16.19 4.58 1.72
C ALA A 134 15.68 5.60 0.70
N ASN A 135 14.78 5.18 -0.20
CA ASN A 135 14.14 6.08 -1.18
C ASN A 135 13.32 7.15 -0.47
N VAL A 136 12.51 6.80 0.53
CA VAL A 136 11.75 7.78 1.33
C VAL A 136 12.68 8.84 1.93
N ASP A 137 13.84 8.44 2.47
CA ASP A 137 14.79 9.38 3.04
C ASP A 137 15.49 10.25 1.99
N GLN A 138 15.73 9.74 0.77
CA GLN A 138 16.19 10.55 -0.36
C GLN A 138 15.14 11.59 -0.78
N TRP A 139 13.88 11.18 -0.93
CA TRP A 139 12.79 12.09 -1.29
C TRP A 139 12.58 13.19 -0.24
N LYS A 140 12.71 12.86 1.05
CA LYS A 140 12.70 13.87 2.12
C LYS A 140 13.80 14.90 1.94
N LYS A 141 15.03 14.48 1.62
CA LYS A 141 16.15 15.40 1.36
C LYS A 141 15.91 16.26 0.12
N GLN A 142 15.34 15.70 -0.94
CA GLN A 142 14.98 16.50 -2.12
C GLN A 142 13.87 17.51 -1.79
N LEU A 143 12.89 17.13 -0.98
CA LEU A 143 11.84 18.02 -0.53
C LEU A 143 12.40 19.22 0.26
N THR A 144 13.39 19.02 1.13
CA THR A 144 14.03 20.13 1.84
C THR A 144 14.75 21.08 0.89
N VAL A 145 15.45 20.55 -0.12
CA VAL A 145 16.12 21.38 -1.14
C VAL A 145 15.10 22.22 -1.91
N TYR A 146 14.01 21.62 -2.40
CA TYR A 146 12.97 22.37 -3.11
C TYR A 146 12.27 23.41 -2.23
N GLN A 147 12.12 23.13 -0.93
CA GLN A 147 11.59 24.12 0.02
C GLN A 147 12.53 25.32 0.18
N GLU A 148 13.84 25.08 0.30
CA GLU A 148 14.85 26.14 0.37
C GLU A 148 14.91 26.99 -0.90
N GLU A 149 14.83 26.36 -2.08
CA GLU A 149 14.75 27.07 -3.36
C GLU A 149 13.49 27.92 -3.45
N THR A 150 12.34 27.39 -3.01
CA THR A 150 11.08 28.13 -2.99
C THR A 150 11.16 29.34 -2.06
N GLU A 151 11.76 29.20 -0.89
CA GLU A 151 11.93 30.31 0.06
C GLU A 151 12.92 31.35 -0.49
N THR A 152 14.00 30.92 -1.14
CA THR A 152 14.95 31.80 -1.82
C THR A 152 14.26 32.61 -2.92
N LEU A 153 13.44 31.98 -3.75
CA LEU A 153 12.65 32.68 -4.77
C LEU A 153 11.64 33.65 -4.14
N ARG A 154 10.96 33.26 -3.07
CA ARG A 154 10.06 34.17 -2.33
C ARG A 154 10.80 35.38 -1.79
N GLN A 155 12.01 35.22 -1.25
CA GLN A 155 12.83 36.33 -0.79
C GLN A 155 13.21 37.28 -1.93
N ARG A 156 13.50 36.75 -3.13
CA ARG A 156 13.78 37.56 -4.33
C ARG A 156 12.54 38.30 -4.84
N VAL A 157 11.35 37.71 -4.72
CA VAL A 157 10.08 38.34 -5.12
C VAL A 157 9.59 39.38 -4.11
N ARG A 158 9.88 39.19 -2.81
CA ARG A 158 9.45 40.08 -1.72
C ARG A 158 9.72 41.57 -1.96
N PRO A 159 10.93 42.03 -2.37
CA PRO A 159 11.18 43.44 -2.64
C PRO A 159 10.53 43.96 -3.93
N VAL A 160 10.27 43.09 -4.91
CA VAL A 160 9.70 43.47 -6.20
C VAL A 160 8.17 43.62 -6.13
N SER A 161 7.51 42.84 -5.27
CA SER A 161 6.05 42.89 -5.06
C SER A 161 5.47 44.28 -4.74
N PRO A 162 6.02 45.06 -3.79
CA PRO A 162 5.51 46.41 -3.52
C PRO A 162 5.79 47.39 -4.66
N ILE A 163 6.94 47.26 -5.34
CA ILE A 163 7.31 48.12 -6.48
C ILE A 163 6.34 47.91 -7.64
N TRP A 164 6.03 46.65 -7.96
CA TRP A 164 5.04 46.30 -8.97
C TRP A 164 3.65 46.83 -8.61
N SER A 165 3.25 46.74 -7.33
CA SER A 165 1.97 47.26 -6.85
C SER A 165 1.88 48.78 -6.99
N CYS A 166 2.94 49.52 -6.67
CA CYS A 166 2.99 50.97 -6.89
C CYS A 166 2.91 51.36 -8.38
N LEU A 167 3.65 50.66 -9.25
CA LEU A 167 3.60 50.89 -10.71
C LEU A 167 2.22 50.60 -11.31
N GLN A 168 1.52 49.60 -10.79
CA GLN A 168 0.14 49.29 -11.19
C GLN A 168 -0.82 50.41 -10.78
N GLN A 169 -0.57 51.06 -9.65
CA GLN A 169 -1.38 52.16 -9.12
C GLN A 169 -1.17 53.46 -9.91
N ASP A 170 0.08 53.76 -10.29
CA ASP A 170 0.45 54.95 -11.07
C ASP A 170 -0.11 54.91 -12.51
N GLN A 171 -0.27 53.72 -13.10
CA GLN A 171 -0.92 53.57 -14.41
C GLN A 171 -2.44 53.75 -14.40
N GLY A 172 -3.07 53.73 -13.21
CA GLY A 172 -4.52 53.98 -13.04
C GLY A 172 -4.87 55.44 -12.73
N SER A 173 -3.89 56.28 -12.39
CA SER A 173 -4.07 57.71 -12.17
C SER A 173 -3.98 58.47 -13.50
N GLU A 174 -5.13 58.89 -14.01
CA GLU A 174 -5.24 59.83 -15.13
C GLU A 174 -4.41 61.10 -14.82
N PRO A 175 -3.56 61.58 -15.75
CA PRO A 175 -2.81 62.81 -15.51
C PRO A 175 -3.81 63.96 -15.28
N PRO A 176 -3.55 64.89 -14.34
CA PRO A 176 -4.45 66.02 -14.15
C PRO A 176 -4.58 66.76 -15.47
N SER A 177 -5.82 66.81 -15.97
CA SER A 177 -6.19 67.49 -17.19
C SER A 177 -5.65 68.91 -17.09
N ARG A 178 -4.74 69.25 -18.00
CA ARG A 178 -4.18 70.58 -18.15
C ARG A 178 -5.33 71.50 -18.60
N GLN A 179 -6.14 71.96 -17.66
CA GLN A 179 -7.07 73.05 -17.91
C GLN A 179 -6.27 74.35 -17.82
N ASP A 180 -6.27 75.03 -18.96
CA ASP A 180 -5.63 76.30 -19.18
C ASP A 180 -6.03 77.36 -18.14
N GLY A 181 -5.04 78.16 -17.75
CA GLY A 181 -5.25 79.50 -17.22
C GLY A 181 -5.50 79.59 -15.71
N HIS A 182 -4.41 79.65 -14.93
CA HIS A 182 -4.09 80.83 -14.10
C HIS A 182 -2.89 80.51 -13.20
N CYS A 183 -1.75 81.14 -13.48
CA CYS A 183 -0.66 81.27 -12.52
C CYS A 183 -1.11 82.16 -11.37
N VAL A 184 -1.33 81.61 -10.17
CA VAL A 184 -1.23 82.36 -8.91
C VAL A 184 -0.69 81.47 -7.78
N GLY A 185 0.52 81.78 -7.32
CA GLY A 185 0.85 81.82 -5.90
C GLY A 185 1.18 80.53 -5.13
N LEU A 186 2.49 80.35 -4.91
CA LEU A 186 3.11 80.11 -3.60
C LEU A 186 2.63 78.93 -2.73
N THR A 187 3.50 77.92 -2.56
CA THR A 187 4.30 77.66 -1.35
C THR A 187 4.77 76.20 -1.35
N GLY A 188 6.07 76.00 -1.14
CA GLY A 188 6.71 74.71 -1.32
C GLY A 188 6.54 73.72 -0.16
N ARG A 189 7.06 72.52 -0.41
CA ARG A 189 7.84 71.77 0.57
C ARG A 189 8.79 70.81 -0.13
N MET A 190 10.08 71.08 0.04
CA MET A 190 11.17 70.10 0.13
C MET A 190 10.69 68.85 0.91
N ARG A 191 11.23 67.65 0.74
CA ARG A 191 12.65 67.34 0.89
C ARG A 191 12.88 65.85 0.53
N LEU A 192 13.88 65.58 -0.31
CA LEU A 192 14.56 64.29 -0.35
C LEU A 192 15.37 64.11 0.95
N ARG A 193 15.28 62.93 1.55
CA ARG A 193 16.41 62.22 2.18
C ARG A 193 16.18 60.72 2.03
#